data_AF-A0A365NA10-F1
#
_entry.id   AF-A0A365NA10-F1
#
_cell.length_a   1.000
_cell.length_b   1.000
_cell.length_c   1.000
_cell.angle_alpha   90.00
_cell.angle_beta   90.00
_cell.angle_gamma   90.00
#
_symmetry.space_group_name_H-M   'P 1'
#
loop_
_entity.id
_entity.type
_entity.pdbx_description
1 polymer ?
#
loop_
_entity_poly.entity_id
_entity_poly.type
_entity_poly.pdbx_seq_one_letter_code
_entity_poly.pdbx_strand_id
1 'polypeptide(L)'
;MASGCNQNSNATPHYLQIFNPPLEPCGDFHLFARFPDDIRWLVWQHFLTHERWIDITLKPGSFTSEQREQTNHQNYEIILNYRWKISKLFRTTSESRRAALAFYRVQLPCWYQRKDKSMVNSTLYVCPELDTLMLNCLEVFENFAHDIWACDSRCVGLVNLALPVRGQTQDFNTPSITGRDTSRLKETLLRIERFTVMNTFAIRRWFGGFAKRSTVPVFRMNRAVPIMGHSFGFHRLSRDPRLNEENFKQIYLGNRDPVRRFHRWFRLLLSVGVKHNHEVEYRFGSCLRLSSPLITDRASAMDYVKKSHEKFITRMVSATDEPLDDIAEETVEHLQETPQPAIGFWLFPLRIFNRLPLADPSREYPIEHDEEGGTPIKVSSALEYGAELCLANIY
;
A
#
# COMPACT_ATOMS: atom_id res chain seq x y z
N MET A 1 45.62 3.42 38.99
CA MET A 1 45.06 3.25 37.63
C MET A 1 43.77 2.45 37.76
N ALA A 2 42.61 3.08 37.63
CA ALA A 2 41.31 2.42 37.61
C ALA A 2 40.23 3.40 37.12
N SER A 3 39.94 3.40 35.83
CA SER A 3 38.80 4.06 35.21
C SER A 3 38.66 3.48 33.79
N GLY A 4 37.49 3.06 33.33
CA GLY A 4 36.18 3.04 33.99
C GLY A 4 35.15 2.67 32.95
N CYS A 5 34.74 1.40 32.90
CA CYS A 5 33.85 0.92 31.85
C CYS A 5 32.46 1.58 31.98
N ASN A 6 32.18 2.57 31.14
CA ASN A 6 30.86 3.20 31.04
C ASN A 6 29.84 2.18 30.51
N GLN A 7 29.18 1.48 31.43
CA GLN A 7 28.03 0.64 31.16
C GLN A 7 26.82 1.52 30.79
N ASN A 8 26.72 1.92 29.52
CA ASN A 8 25.54 2.62 28.98
C ASN A 8 25.42 2.43 27.45
N SER A 9 25.20 1.19 27.02
CA SER A 9 25.05 0.81 25.60
C SER A 9 23.87 -0.14 25.30
N ASN A 10 22.94 -0.31 26.24
CA ASN A 10 21.73 -1.15 26.06
C ASN A 10 20.60 -0.48 25.25
N ALA A 11 20.81 0.73 24.72
CA ALA A 11 19.85 1.37 23.82
C ALA A 11 19.89 0.68 22.44
N THR A 12 18.73 0.22 21.94
CA THR A 12 18.65 -0.33 20.57
C THR A 12 18.99 0.78 19.57
N PRO A 13 19.94 0.59 18.63
CA PRO A 13 20.34 1.62 17.67
C PRO A 13 19.18 2.22 16.88
N HIS A 14 19.25 3.52 16.59
CA HIS A 14 18.19 4.31 15.93
C HIS A 14 17.65 3.64 14.66
N TYR A 15 18.54 3.15 13.79
CA TYR A 15 18.20 2.46 12.53
C TYR A 15 17.56 1.06 12.69
N LEU A 16 17.45 0.54 13.93
CA LEU A 16 16.71 -0.68 14.28
C LEU A 16 15.41 -0.41 15.06
N GLN A 17 15.19 0.84 15.49
CA GLN A 17 13.92 1.27 16.08
C GLN A 17 12.90 1.53 14.97
N ILE A 18 11.63 1.22 15.22
CA ILE A 18 10.55 1.41 14.26
C ILE A 18 9.89 2.77 14.47
N PHE A 19 9.78 3.54 13.39
CA PHE A 19 9.24 4.90 13.41
C PHE A 19 7.74 4.98 13.74
N ASN A 20 6.95 3.95 13.41
CA ASN A 20 5.55 3.88 13.81
C ASN A 20 5.44 4.09 15.33
N PRO A 21 4.47 4.89 15.82
CA PRO A 21 4.30 5.08 17.25
C PRO A 21 4.03 3.74 17.96
N PRO A 22 4.45 3.58 19.23
CA PRO A 22 3.98 2.46 20.05
C PRO A 22 2.46 2.60 20.29
N LEU A 23 1.84 1.54 20.80
CA LEU A 23 0.61 1.72 21.58
C LEU A 23 0.97 2.56 22.81
N GLU A 24 0.34 3.71 22.99
CA GLU A 24 0.33 4.37 24.29
C GLU A 24 -0.43 3.48 25.30
N PRO A 25 0.01 3.39 26.57
CA PRO A 25 -0.72 2.64 27.60
C PRO A 25 -2.05 3.32 27.93
N CYS A 26 -3.10 2.97 27.20
CA CYS A 26 -4.46 3.39 27.52
C CYS A 26 -4.91 2.69 28.81
N GLY A 27 -4.96 3.45 29.92
CA GLY A 27 -5.49 2.96 31.19
C GLY A 27 -7.00 2.69 31.11
N ASP A 28 -7.51 1.83 32.00
CA ASP A 28 -8.91 1.40 31.96
C ASP A 28 -9.89 2.56 32.22
N PHE A 29 -10.48 3.07 31.14
CA PHE A 29 -11.44 4.17 31.18
C PHE A 29 -12.86 3.67 31.56
N HIS A 30 -13.01 3.21 32.81
CA HIS A 30 -14.27 2.66 33.34
C HIS A 30 -15.47 3.61 33.27
N LEU A 31 -15.25 4.92 33.13
CA LEU A 31 -16.31 5.92 33.01
C LEU A 31 -17.03 5.90 31.66
N PHE A 32 -16.53 5.21 30.63
CA PHE A 32 -17.14 5.17 29.30
C PHE A 32 -18.64 4.81 29.33
N ALA A 33 -19.00 3.78 30.11
CA ALA A 33 -20.38 3.29 30.22
C ALA A 33 -21.34 4.29 30.92
N ARG A 34 -20.82 5.38 31.50
CA ARG A 34 -21.62 6.45 32.14
C ARG A 34 -21.89 7.64 31.20
N PHE A 35 -21.31 7.66 29.99
CA PHE A 35 -21.63 8.67 29.00
C PHE A 35 -23.01 8.42 28.35
N PRO A 36 -23.74 9.49 27.97
CA PRO A 36 -24.94 9.36 27.14
C PRO A 36 -24.70 8.57 25.86
N ASP A 37 -25.72 7.87 25.38
CA ASP A 37 -25.65 6.98 24.21
C ASP A 37 -25.10 7.69 22.96
N ASP A 38 -25.46 8.96 22.74
CA ASP A 38 -24.95 9.75 21.61
C ASP A 38 -23.44 10.01 21.70
N ILE A 39 -22.92 10.24 22.91
CA ILE A 39 -21.48 10.43 23.16
C ILE A 39 -20.73 9.11 22.99
N ARG A 40 -21.28 8.00 23.50
CA ARG A 40 -20.71 6.65 23.28
C ARG A 40 -20.69 6.29 21.80
N TRP A 41 -21.77 6.59 21.09
CA TRP A 41 -21.89 6.42 19.64
C TRP A 41 -20.85 7.23 18.87
N LEU A 42 -20.68 8.53 19.18
CA LEU A 42 -19.68 9.38 18.55
C LEU A 42 -18.24 8.88 18.79
N VAL A 43 -17.92 8.38 19.99
CA VAL A 43 -16.61 7.76 20.25
C VAL A 43 -16.42 6.47 19.43
N TRP A 44 -17.44 5.62 19.31
CA TRP A 44 -17.36 4.43 18.46
C TRP A 44 -17.22 4.77 16.97
N GLN A 45 -17.87 5.82 16.48
CA GLN A 45 -17.67 6.31 15.11
C GLN A 45 -16.25 6.88 14.94
N HIS A 46 -15.78 7.73 15.85
CA HIS A 46 -14.45 8.34 15.79
C HIS A 46 -13.32 7.29 15.78
N PHE A 47 -13.44 6.22 16.57
CA PHE A 47 -12.49 5.10 16.55
C PHE A 47 -12.43 4.38 15.18
N LEU A 48 -13.52 4.41 14.41
CA LEU A 48 -13.61 3.78 13.09
C LEU A 48 -13.15 4.71 11.95
N THR A 49 -13.15 6.03 12.17
CA THR A 49 -12.72 7.08 11.22
C THR A 49 -11.20 7.08 11.01
N HIS A 50 -10.71 6.02 10.37
CA HIS A 50 -9.36 5.88 9.83
C HIS A 50 -9.45 5.31 8.40
N GLU A 51 -8.44 5.59 7.58
CA GLU A 51 -8.35 5.00 6.24
C GLU A 51 -7.84 3.56 6.31
N ARG A 52 -8.24 2.74 5.34
CA ARG A 52 -7.73 1.37 5.19
C ARG A 52 -7.30 1.06 3.77
N TRP A 53 -6.25 0.25 3.64
CA TRP A 53 -5.80 -0.35 2.40
C TRP A 53 -6.22 -1.82 2.39
N ILE A 54 -6.99 -2.23 1.38
CA ILE A 54 -7.58 -3.58 1.29
C ILE A 54 -7.14 -4.24 -0.01
N ASP A 55 -6.22 -5.21 0.07
CA ASP A 55 -5.79 -6.00 -1.09
C ASP A 55 -6.83 -7.08 -1.45
N ILE A 56 -7.44 -6.95 -2.63
CA ILE A 56 -8.45 -7.87 -3.14
C ILE A 56 -7.95 -8.53 -4.44
N THR A 57 -8.00 -9.86 -4.46
CA THR A 57 -7.98 -10.63 -5.70
C THR A 57 -9.42 -10.95 -6.08
N LEU A 58 -9.90 -10.35 -7.17
CA LEU A 58 -11.12 -10.81 -7.83
C LEU A 58 -10.77 -12.00 -8.73
N LYS A 59 -11.62 -13.04 -8.75
CA LYS A 59 -11.57 -14.11 -9.75
C LYS A 59 -12.91 -14.21 -10.46
N PRO A 60 -12.98 -14.45 -11.78
CA PRO A 60 -14.21 -14.93 -12.41
C PRO A 60 -14.73 -16.21 -11.77
N GLY A 61 -16.04 -16.41 -11.81
CA GLY A 61 -16.68 -17.63 -11.33
C GLY A 61 -16.30 -18.84 -12.19
N SER A 62 -15.68 -19.85 -11.58
CA SER A 62 -15.41 -21.12 -12.26
C SER A 62 -16.71 -21.92 -12.39
N PHE A 63 -17.16 -22.17 -13.61
CA PHE A 63 -18.31 -23.03 -13.91
C PHE A 63 -17.93 -24.51 -13.74
N THR A 64 -17.69 -24.93 -12.50
CA THR A 64 -17.25 -26.29 -12.14
C THR A 64 -17.99 -26.81 -10.90
N SER A 65 -19.00 -27.64 -11.17
CA SER A 65 -19.63 -28.67 -10.32
C SER A 65 -20.28 -28.32 -8.97
N GLU A 66 -21.60 -28.50 -8.94
CA GLU A 66 -22.36 -29.29 -7.94
C GLU A 66 -22.45 -28.85 -6.46
N GLN A 67 -21.68 -27.88 -5.96
CA GLN A 67 -21.82 -27.42 -4.55
C GLN A 67 -21.88 -25.90 -4.37
N ARG A 68 -23.00 -25.29 -4.78
CA ARG A 68 -23.47 -24.00 -4.24
C ARG A 68 -24.95 -23.73 -4.57
N GLU A 69 -25.85 -24.38 -3.85
CA GLU A 69 -27.26 -23.98 -3.88
C GLU A 69 -27.49 -22.62 -3.19
N GLN A 70 -28.51 -21.89 -3.63
CA GLN A 70 -29.21 -20.84 -2.86
C GLN A 70 -28.47 -19.52 -2.55
N THR A 71 -27.54 -19.06 -3.39
CA THR A 71 -27.30 -17.60 -3.59
C THR A 71 -27.31 -17.24 -5.07
N ASN A 72 -28.29 -16.45 -5.50
CA ASN A 72 -28.33 -15.91 -6.87
C ASN A 72 -27.15 -14.95 -7.12
N HIS A 73 -26.55 -15.08 -8.30
CA HIS A 73 -25.71 -14.08 -8.96
C HIS A 73 -24.37 -13.72 -8.26
N GLN A 74 -23.38 -14.61 -8.32
CA GLN A 74 -21.97 -14.20 -8.23
C GLN A 74 -21.16 -14.77 -9.40
N ASN A 75 -20.98 -13.94 -10.44
CA ASN A 75 -20.11 -14.22 -11.59
C ASN A 75 -18.61 -14.10 -11.24
N TYR A 76 -18.28 -13.89 -9.96
CA TYR A 76 -16.93 -13.69 -9.48
C TYR A 76 -16.81 -14.03 -7.98
N GLU A 77 -15.60 -14.34 -7.51
CA GLU A 77 -15.28 -14.49 -6.10
C GLU A 77 -14.37 -13.36 -5.60
N ILE A 78 -14.66 -12.84 -4.40
CA ILE A 78 -13.82 -11.88 -3.67
C ILE A 78 -12.84 -12.66 -2.80
N ILE A 79 -11.54 -12.55 -3.05
CA ILE A 79 -10.49 -13.19 -2.25
C ILE A 79 -9.61 -12.14 -1.58
N LEU A 80 -9.59 -12.17 -0.26
CA LEU A 80 -8.68 -11.39 0.58
C LEU A 80 -7.36 -12.16 0.75
N ASN A 81 -6.28 -11.56 0.29
CA ASN A 81 -4.97 -12.22 0.16
C ASN A 81 -4.28 -12.55 1.51
N TYR A 82 -4.81 -12.02 2.61
CA TYR A 82 -4.26 -12.16 3.97
C TYR A 82 -5.38 -12.30 5.01
N ARG A 83 -5.03 -12.71 6.23
CA ARG A 83 -5.99 -12.87 7.34
C ARG A 83 -6.67 -11.55 7.69
N TRP A 84 -7.92 -11.41 7.29
CA TRP A 84 -8.79 -10.26 7.54
C TRP A 84 -8.97 -9.99 9.05
N LYS A 85 -8.25 -8.99 9.58
CA LYS A 85 -8.44 -8.46 10.95
C LYS A 85 -9.64 -7.50 10.96
N ILE A 86 -10.86 -8.05 11.01
CA ILE A 86 -12.09 -7.28 11.24
C ILE A 86 -11.94 -6.45 12.53
N SER A 87 -12.47 -5.22 12.56
CA SER A 87 -12.40 -4.33 13.73
C SER A 87 -12.91 -5.03 15.01
N LYS A 88 -12.21 -4.81 16.13
CA LYS A 88 -12.59 -5.38 17.44
C LYS A 88 -14.03 -5.01 17.84
N LEU A 89 -14.51 -3.83 17.42
CA LEU A 89 -15.84 -3.32 17.75
C LEU A 89 -17.00 -4.23 17.30
N PHE A 90 -16.82 -5.08 16.29
CA PHE A 90 -17.84 -6.09 15.90
C PHE A 90 -18.10 -7.16 16.99
N ARG A 91 -17.25 -7.22 18.03
CA ARG A 91 -17.22 -8.28 19.06
C ARG A 91 -17.13 -7.74 20.50
N THR A 92 -16.94 -6.44 20.73
CA THR A 92 -16.82 -5.89 22.09
C THR A 92 -18.17 -5.80 22.81
N THR A 93 -19.14 -5.05 22.27
CA THR A 93 -20.50 -4.92 22.79
C THR A 93 -21.54 -4.92 21.66
N SER A 94 -22.82 -5.05 22.00
CA SER A 94 -23.93 -4.86 21.06
C SER A 94 -23.94 -3.45 20.44
N GLU A 95 -23.62 -2.43 21.25
CA GLU A 95 -23.49 -1.03 20.81
C GLU A 95 -22.33 -0.85 19.84
N SER A 96 -21.12 -1.29 20.19
CA SER A 96 -19.95 -1.12 19.33
C SER A 96 -20.11 -1.88 18.01
N ARG A 97 -20.81 -3.02 18.04
CA ARG A 97 -21.17 -3.81 16.85
C ARG A 97 -22.19 -3.08 15.97
N ARG A 98 -23.20 -2.43 16.57
CA ARG A 98 -24.17 -1.57 15.86
C ARG A 98 -23.47 -0.40 15.18
N ALA A 99 -22.53 0.26 15.86
CA ALA A 99 -21.72 1.33 15.28
C ALA A 99 -20.84 0.82 14.12
N ALA A 100 -20.16 -0.32 14.31
CA ALA A 100 -19.31 -0.91 13.28
C ALA A 100 -20.09 -1.36 12.02
N LEU A 101 -21.30 -1.90 12.18
CA LEU A 101 -22.19 -2.28 11.07
C LEU A 101 -22.75 -1.06 10.33
N ALA A 102 -23.09 0.02 11.05
CA ALA A 102 -23.56 1.27 10.43
C ALA A 102 -22.44 2.01 9.67
N PHE A 103 -21.19 1.90 10.15
CA PHE A 103 -20.02 2.49 9.51
C PHE A 103 -19.58 1.71 8.27
N TYR A 104 -19.31 0.41 8.41
CA TYR A 104 -18.97 -0.49 7.30
C TYR A 104 -20.23 -1.06 6.64
N ARG A 105 -21.06 -0.15 6.14
CA ARG A 105 -22.40 -0.42 5.61
C ARG A 105 -22.42 -1.42 4.45
N VAL A 106 -21.43 -1.35 3.55
CA VAL A 106 -21.27 -2.30 2.44
C VAL A 106 -20.73 -3.62 2.97
N GLN A 107 -21.46 -4.70 2.75
CA GLN A 107 -21.18 -6.04 3.26
C GLN A 107 -21.32 -7.07 2.15
N LEU A 108 -20.19 -7.59 1.66
CA LEU A 108 -20.15 -8.58 0.58
C LEU A 108 -19.58 -9.92 1.07
N PRO A 109 -20.09 -11.08 0.62
CA PRO A 109 -19.49 -12.36 0.94
C PRO A 109 -18.10 -12.46 0.29
N CYS A 110 -17.11 -12.94 1.05
CA CYS A 110 -15.75 -13.09 0.55
C CYS A 110 -15.05 -14.30 1.17
N TRP A 111 -13.96 -14.72 0.54
CA TRP A 111 -13.04 -15.70 1.09
C TRP A 111 -11.77 -15.02 1.58
N TYR A 112 -11.13 -15.56 2.60
CA TYR A 112 -9.71 -15.28 2.89
C TYR A 112 -8.90 -16.56 2.91
N GLN A 113 -7.63 -16.47 2.48
CA GLN A 113 -6.72 -17.61 2.52
C GLN A 113 -5.99 -17.70 3.87
N ARG A 114 -5.95 -18.90 4.45
CA ARG A 114 -5.18 -19.22 5.67
C ARG A 114 -3.73 -19.62 5.33
N LYS A 115 -2.87 -19.70 6.35
CA LYS A 115 -1.45 -20.10 6.20
C LYS A 115 -1.25 -21.51 5.63
N ASP A 116 -2.21 -22.40 5.87
CA ASP A 116 -2.32 -23.77 5.34
C ASP A 116 -2.89 -23.80 3.89
N LYS A 117 -3.07 -22.62 3.27
CA LYS A 117 -3.73 -22.37 1.97
C LYS A 117 -5.23 -22.67 1.93
N SER A 118 -5.87 -23.08 3.03
CA SER A 118 -7.32 -23.29 3.06
C SER A 118 -8.06 -21.96 2.85
N MET A 119 -9.18 -22.03 2.13
CA MET A 119 -10.10 -20.92 1.94
C MET A 119 -11.16 -20.94 3.05
N VAL A 120 -11.53 -19.77 3.57
CA VAL A 120 -12.56 -19.65 4.61
C VAL A 120 -13.53 -18.52 4.28
N ASN A 121 -14.84 -18.84 4.34
CA ASN A 121 -15.94 -17.89 4.18
C ASN A 121 -15.88 -16.78 5.23
N SER A 122 -16.15 -15.56 4.79
CA SER A 122 -16.10 -14.33 5.58
C SER A 122 -16.97 -13.24 4.94
N THR A 123 -16.96 -12.06 5.53
CA THR A 123 -17.62 -10.86 4.99
C THR A 123 -16.58 -9.77 4.80
N LEU A 124 -16.52 -9.22 3.59
CA LEU A 124 -15.82 -7.99 3.28
C LEU A 124 -16.71 -6.83 3.73
N TYR A 125 -16.25 -6.13 4.77
CA TYR A 125 -16.88 -4.95 5.35
C TYR A 125 -16.21 -3.70 4.78
N VAL A 126 -16.95 -2.81 4.12
CA VAL A 126 -16.42 -1.60 3.45
C VAL A 126 -17.15 -0.32 3.86
N CYS A 127 -16.37 0.73 4.09
CA CYS A 127 -16.78 2.13 4.22
C CYS A 127 -16.17 2.90 3.01
N PRO A 128 -16.93 3.02 1.90
CA PRO A 128 -16.48 3.61 0.64
C PRO A 128 -15.53 4.81 0.70
N GLU A 129 -15.82 5.80 1.53
CA GLU A 129 -15.09 7.08 1.57
C GLU A 129 -13.66 6.96 2.12
N LEU A 130 -13.36 5.92 2.91
CA LEU A 130 -12.10 5.76 3.64
C LEU A 130 -11.33 4.48 3.28
N ASP A 131 -11.98 3.52 2.61
CA ASP A 131 -11.38 2.25 2.22
C ASP A 131 -10.87 2.30 0.78
N THR A 132 -9.55 2.30 0.60
CA THR A 132 -8.90 2.12 -0.70
C THR A 132 -8.81 0.64 -1.04
N LEU A 133 -9.50 0.22 -2.11
CA LEU A 133 -9.49 -1.17 -2.57
C LEU A 133 -8.39 -1.37 -3.62
N MET A 134 -7.34 -2.14 -3.30
CA MET A 134 -6.30 -2.50 -4.26
C MET A 134 -6.67 -3.80 -4.98
N LEU A 135 -7.00 -3.70 -6.28
CA LEU A 135 -7.39 -4.85 -7.09
C LEU A 135 -6.18 -5.41 -7.87
N ASN A 136 -6.03 -6.73 -7.87
CA ASN A 136 -4.96 -7.39 -8.64
C ASN A 136 -5.31 -7.62 -10.13
N CYS A 137 -6.58 -7.48 -10.52
CA CYS A 137 -7.08 -7.65 -11.89
C CYS A 137 -8.42 -6.90 -12.06
N LEU A 138 -8.77 -6.49 -13.29
CA LEU A 138 -10.01 -5.75 -13.60
C LEU A 138 -11.10 -6.56 -14.34
N GLU A 139 -10.88 -7.83 -14.67
CA GLU A 139 -11.74 -8.66 -15.53
C GLU A 139 -13.24 -8.66 -15.17
N VAL A 140 -13.56 -8.57 -13.88
CA VAL A 140 -14.94 -8.59 -13.32
C VAL A 140 -15.27 -7.33 -12.50
N PHE A 141 -14.45 -6.28 -12.64
CA PHE A 141 -14.49 -5.03 -11.87
C PHE A 141 -15.86 -4.34 -11.89
N GLU A 142 -16.49 -4.25 -13.07
CA GLU A 142 -17.79 -3.61 -13.27
C GLU A 142 -18.93 -4.24 -12.46
N ASN A 143 -18.87 -5.55 -12.21
CA ASN A 143 -19.86 -6.25 -11.39
C ASN A 143 -19.55 -6.04 -9.91
N PHE A 144 -18.29 -6.23 -9.51
CA PHE A 144 -17.85 -5.99 -8.13
C PHE A 144 -18.15 -4.58 -7.63
N ALA A 145 -17.91 -3.56 -8.45
CA ALA A 145 -18.17 -2.17 -8.09
C ALA A 145 -19.67 -1.81 -8.13
N HIS A 146 -20.45 -2.43 -9.02
CA HIS A 146 -21.90 -2.34 -9.00
C HIS A 146 -22.48 -2.96 -7.71
N ASP A 147 -21.97 -4.11 -7.27
CA ASP A 147 -22.42 -4.77 -6.05
C ASP A 147 -22.03 -3.99 -4.79
N ILE A 148 -20.86 -3.33 -4.77
CA ILE A 148 -20.50 -2.33 -3.73
C ILE A 148 -21.53 -1.20 -3.70
N TRP A 149 -21.93 -0.66 -4.86
CA TRP A 149 -22.90 0.44 -4.93
C TRP A 149 -24.32 0.00 -4.56
N ALA A 150 -24.77 -1.17 -5.02
CA ALA A 150 -26.09 -1.72 -4.70
C ALA A 150 -26.24 -2.10 -3.22
N CYS A 151 -25.14 -2.49 -2.57
CA CYS A 151 -25.10 -2.72 -1.11
C CYS A 151 -24.79 -1.44 -0.29
N ASP A 152 -24.62 -0.28 -0.92
CA ASP A 152 -24.37 0.98 -0.23
C ASP A 152 -25.70 1.73 0.02
N SER A 153 -26.17 1.72 1.27
CA SER A 153 -27.36 2.49 1.71
C SER A 153 -27.25 4.01 1.58
N ARG A 154 -26.06 4.53 1.24
CA ARG A 154 -25.80 5.95 0.92
C ARG A 154 -25.43 6.17 -0.56
N CYS A 155 -25.50 5.13 -1.40
CA CYS A 155 -25.32 5.17 -2.85
C CYS A 155 -23.97 5.76 -3.35
N VAL A 156 -22.93 5.78 -2.50
CA VAL A 156 -21.58 6.30 -2.86
C VAL A 156 -20.87 5.32 -3.78
N GLY A 157 -20.90 4.02 -3.45
CA GLY A 157 -20.29 2.97 -4.27
C GLY A 157 -18.76 2.96 -4.19
N LEU A 158 -18.07 2.40 -5.19
CA LEU A 158 -16.60 2.36 -5.18
C LEU A 158 -16.01 3.69 -5.68
N VAL A 159 -15.42 4.47 -4.76
CA VAL A 159 -14.80 5.77 -5.07
C VAL A 159 -13.27 5.79 -4.93
N ASN A 160 -12.70 4.91 -4.09
CA ASN A 160 -11.26 4.83 -3.82
C ASN A 160 -10.66 3.53 -4.38
N LEU A 161 -10.04 3.60 -5.57
CA LEU A 161 -9.44 2.45 -6.25
C LEU A 161 -7.91 2.52 -6.25
N ALA A 162 -7.26 1.37 -6.05
CA ALA A 162 -5.84 1.20 -6.29
C ALA A 162 -5.56 -0.01 -7.19
N LEU A 163 -4.45 0.05 -7.93
CA LEU A 163 -3.95 -1.06 -8.77
C LEU A 163 -2.41 -1.16 -8.64
N PRO A 164 -1.83 -2.37 -8.70
CA PRO A 164 -0.39 -2.53 -8.66
C PRO A 164 0.28 -2.09 -9.98
N VAL A 165 1.50 -1.55 -9.91
CA VAL A 165 2.36 -1.34 -11.09
C VAL A 165 2.54 -2.66 -11.86
N ARG A 166 2.74 -3.75 -11.13
CA ARG A 166 2.73 -5.13 -11.64
C ARG A 166 1.34 -5.77 -11.49
N GLY A 167 0.49 -5.55 -12.49
CA GLY A 167 -0.72 -6.34 -12.79
C GLY A 167 -0.63 -6.92 -14.20
N GLN A 168 -1.70 -7.52 -14.74
CA GLN A 168 -1.68 -7.99 -16.12
C GLN A 168 -1.57 -6.80 -17.10
N THR A 169 -1.16 -7.05 -18.34
CA THR A 169 -1.23 -6.04 -19.41
C THR A 169 -2.65 -5.88 -19.94
N GLN A 170 -3.42 -6.98 -19.89
CA GLN A 170 -4.75 -7.11 -20.48
C GLN A 170 -5.87 -6.40 -19.69
N ASP A 171 -5.64 -6.05 -18.42
CA ASP A 171 -6.59 -5.32 -17.54
C ASP A 171 -7.14 -4.01 -18.16
N PHE A 172 -6.47 -3.48 -19.19
CA PHE A 172 -6.79 -2.22 -19.86
C PHE A 172 -6.89 -2.34 -21.40
N ASN A 173 -7.09 -3.55 -21.93
CA ASN A 173 -7.11 -3.76 -23.38
C ASN A 173 -8.39 -3.17 -24.02
N THR A 174 -8.27 -1.97 -24.59
CA THR A 174 -9.31 -1.34 -25.41
C THR A 174 -10.03 -2.28 -26.40
N PRO A 175 -9.34 -3.21 -27.11
CA PRO A 175 -9.99 -4.13 -28.06
C PRO A 175 -10.98 -5.14 -27.45
N SER A 176 -10.95 -5.44 -26.15
CA SER A 176 -11.97 -6.28 -25.49
C SER A 176 -13.15 -5.48 -24.93
N ILE A 177 -13.12 -4.15 -25.09
CA ILE A 177 -14.16 -3.22 -24.64
C ILE A 177 -15.01 -2.78 -25.85
N THR A 178 -14.41 -2.64 -27.03
CA THR A 178 -15.09 -2.32 -28.29
C THR A 178 -16.13 -3.38 -28.66
N GLY A 179 -17.40 -2.97 -28.76
CA GLY A 179 -18.53 -3.85 -29.11
C GLY A 179 -19.30 -4.44 -27.92
N ARG A 180 -18.83 -4.21 -26.67
CA ARG A 180 -19.53 -4.60 -25.44
C ARG A 180 -20.45 -3.46 -24.97
N ASP A 181 -21.54 -3.78 -24.26
CA ASP A 181 -22.18 -2.76 -23.42
C ASP A 181 -21.21 -2.35 -22.31
N THR A 182 -20.89 -1.06 -22.25
CA THR A 182 -19.96 -0.47 -21.28
C THR A 182 -20.68 0.40 -20.25
N SER A 183 -22.01 0.46 -20.26
CA SER A 183 -22.79 1.38 -19.42
C SER A 183 -22.49 1.21 -17.92
N ARG A 184 -22.49 -0.02 -17.41
CA ARG A 184 -22.12 -0.36 -16.01
C ARG A 184 -20.67 0.00 -15.66
N LEU A 185 -19.75 -0.22 -16.60
CA LEU A 185 -18.33 0.13 -16.45
C LEU A 185 -18.14 1.66 -16.45
N LYS A 186 -18.84 2.38 -17.33
CA LYS A 186 -18.85 3.85 -17.40
C LYS A 186 -19.37 4.46 -16.11
N GLU A 187 -20.52 3.99 -15.64
CA GLU A 187 -21.11 4.35 -14.36
C GLU A 187 -20.17 4.11 -13.17
N THR A 188 -19.47 2.97 -13.17
CA THR A 188 -18.47 2.65 -12.14
C THR A 188 -17.32 3.66 -12.19
N LEU A 189 -16.72 3.86 -13.36
CA LEU A 189 -15.57 4.75 -13.54
C LEU A 189 -15.91 6.21 -13.22
N LEU A 190 -17.13 6.66 -13.56
CA LEU A 190 -17.65 8.00 -13.22
C LEU A 190 -17.72 8.29 -11.71
N ARG A 191 -17.66 7.28 -10.84
CA ARG A 191 -17.66 7.44 -9.37
C ARG A 191 -16.25 7.51 -8.76
N ILE A 192 -15.18 7.24 -9.51
CA ILE A 192 -13.82 7.17 -8.96
C ILE A 192 -13.31 8.57 -8.58
N GLU A 193 -13.34 8.89 -7.28
CA GLU A 193 -12.71 10.08 -6.69
C GLU A 193 -11.18 9.94 -6.63
N ARG A 194 -10.65 8.74 -6.35
CA ARG A 194 -9.20 8.53 -6.13
C ARG A 194 -8.70 7.29 -6.87
N PHE A 195 -7.62 7.46 -7.62
CA PHE A 195 -6.96 6.37 -8.33
C PHE A 195 -5.47 6.29 -7.96
N THR A 196 -5.08 5.20 -7.31
CA THR A 196 -3.69 4.98 -6.86
C THR A 196 -2.98 3.87 -7.64
N VAL A 197 -1.84 4.19 -8.28
CA VAL A 197 -0.93 3.18 -8.85
C VAL A 197 0.14 2.84 -7.81
N MET A 198 0.15 1.61 -7.29
CA MET A 198 1.01 1.19 -6.17
C MET A 198 2.20 0.34 -6.64
N ASN A 199 3.43 0.79 -6.40
CA ASN A 199 4.61 -0.06 -6.47
C ASN A 199 4.85 -0.77 -5.13
N THR A 200 4.61 -2.07 -5.09
CA THR A 200 4.89 -2.96 -3.95
C THR A 200 6.30 -3.59 -4.00
N PHE A 201 7.09 -3.26 -5.01
CA PHE A 201 8.44 -3.79 -5.27
C PHE A 201 9.50 -2.70 -5.24
N ALA A 202 9.34 -1.69 -4.37
CA ALA A 202 10.34 -0.63 -4.21
C ALA A 202 11.68 -1.24 -3.73
N ILE A 203 12.70 -1.13 -4.58
CA ILE A 203 13.97 -1.82 -4.38
C ILE A 203 14.79 -1.07 -3.33
N ARG A 204 15.36 -1.80 -2.36
CA ARG A 204 16.23 -1.20 -1.34
C ARG A 204 17.68 -0.99 -1.80
N ARG A 205 18.20 -1.72 -2.78
CA ARG A 205 19.56 -1.52 -3.34
C ARG A 205 19.55 -0.48 -4.46
N TRP A 206 20.44 0.52 -4.37
CA TRP A 206 20.61 1.57 -5.38
C TRP A 206 22.07 1.74 -5.76
N PHE A 207 22.32 2.02 -7.04
CA PHE A 207 23.64 2.46 -7.54
C PHE A 207 23.95 3.84 -6.95
N GLY A 208 24.84 3.89 -5.96
CA GLY A 208 25.37 5.10 -5.33
C GLY A 208 26.47 5.79 -6.15
N GLY A 209 26.40 5.69 -7.48
CA GLY A 209 27.44 6.18 -8.39
C GLY A 209 28.75 5.39 -8.29
N PHE A 210 29.84 6.03 -8.71
CA PHE A 210 31.21 5.51 -8.55
C PHE A 210 31.89 6.18 -7.36
N ALA A 211 32.73 5.45 -6.62
CA ALA A 211 33.56 6.07 -5.60
C ALA A 211 34.58 7.03 -6.25
N LYS A 212 34.94 8.13 -5.59
CA LYS A 212 35.78 9.23 -6.16
C LYS A 212 37.20 8.82 -6.64
N ARG A 213 37.58 7.55 -6.52
CA ARG A 213 38.87 6.96 -6.96
C ARG A 213 38.73 5.54 -7.56
N SER A 214 37.52 5.07 -7.86
CA SER A 214 37.30 3.73 -8.41
C SER A 214 36.35 3.75 -9.61
N THR A 215 36.59 2.87 -10.58
CA THR A 215 35.69 2.60 -11.72
C THR A 215 34.54 1.65 -11.35
N VAL A 216 34.45 1.24 -10.09
CA VAL A 216 33.52 0.21 -9.61
C VAL A 216 32.26 0.86 -9.02
N PRO A 217 31.05 0.36 -9.36
CA PRO A 217 29.79 0.93 -8.88
C PRO A 217 29.56 0.65 -7.39
N VAL A 218 29.26 1.71 -6.63
CA VAL A 218 28.88 1.62 -5.22
C VAL A 218 27.42 1.19 -5.10
N PHE A 219 27.12 0.25 -4.21
CA PHE A 219 25.74 -0.11 -3.86
C PHE A 219 25.35 0.37 -2.46
N ARG A 220 24.35 1.25 -2.36
CA ARG A 220 23.78 1.73 -1.08
C ARG A 220 22.41 1.12 -0.82
N MET A 221 22.07 0.85 0.44
CA MET A 221 20.74 0.40 0.84
C MET A 221 19.86 1.58 1.26
N ASN A 222 18.91 1.97 0.40
CA ASN A 222 17.83 2.88 0.72
C ASN A 222 16.88 2.26 1.77
N ARG A 223 17.22 2.44 3.06
CA ARG A 223 16.41 1.96 4.19
C ARG A 223 15.20 2.85 4.48
N ALA A 224 15.16 4.06 3.91
CA ALA A 224 14.04 4.99 4.03
C ALA A 224 12.74 4.42 3.44
N VAL A 225 12.82 3.64 2.34
CA VAL A 225 11.69 2.91 1.72
C VAL A 225 10.85 2.19 2.79
N PRO A 226 9.57 2.57 2.97
CA PRO A 226 8.66 1.93 3.92
C PRO A 226 8.42 0.45 3.57
N ILE A 227 8.22 -0.36 4.61
CA ILE A 227 7.94 -1.79 4.48
C ILE A 227 6.43 -1.99 4.60
N MET A 228 5.76 -2.57 3.62
CA MET A 228 4.31 -2.75 3.71
C MET A 228 3.97 -3.89 4.68
N GLY A 229 3.24 -3.55 5.75
CA GLY A 229 2.67 -4.52 6.69
C GLY A 229 1.35 -5.11 6.20
N HIS A 230 0.83 -6.07 6.96
CA HIS A 230 -0.45 -6.76 6.72
C HIS A 230 -1.57 -6.27 7.65
N SER A 231 -1.39 -5.07 8.22
CA SER A 231 -2.40 -4.29 8.95
C SER A 231 -3.12 -3.37 7.97
N PHE A 232 -4.44 -3.41 7.95
CA PHE A 232 -5.27 -2.73 6.94
C PHE A 232 -5.38 -1.22 7.17
N GLY A 233 -5.51 -0.78 8.44
CA GLY A 233 -5.66 0.64 8.78
C GLY A 233 -4.32 1.40 8.79
N PHE A 234 -4.35 2.66 8.37
CA PHE A 234 -3.20 3.57 8.39
C PHE A 234 -3.57 5.01 8.77
N HIS A 235 -2.56 5.81 9.10
CA HIS A 235 -2.65 7.25 9.31
C HIS A 235 -1.71 7.98 8.33
N ARG A 236 -2.17 9.09 7.73
CA ARG A 236 -1.36 9.87 6.76
C ARG A 236 -0.65 11.04 7.42
N LEU A 237 0.67 11.06 7.31
CA LEU A 237 1.48 12.26 7.53
C LEU A 237 1.67 12.99 6.19
N SER A 238 1.38 14.29 6.15
CA SER A 238 1.45 15.13 4.94
C SER A 238 2.84 15.21 4.31
N ARG A 239 3.89 14.98 5.10
CA ARG A 239 5.26 14.74 4.67
C ARG A 239 5.88 13.68 5.58
N ASP A 240 6.69 12.80 5.02
CA ASP A 240 7.52 11.88 5.80
C ASP A 240 8.56 12.66 6.63
N PRO A 241 8.46 12.70 7.97
CA PRO A 241 9.34 13.49 8.82
C PRO A 241 10.71 12.82 9.03
N ARG A 242 10.89 11.57 8.57
CA ARG A 242 12.16 10.85 8.65
C ARG A 242 13.15 11.28 7.57
N LEU A 243 12.72 12.09 6.60
CA LEU A 243 13.48 12.42 5.39
C LEU A 243 13.98 13.86 5.44
N ASN A 244 15.30 14.03 5.40
CA ASN A 244 15.93 15.32 5.12
C ASN A 244 15.97 15.58 3.60
N GLU A 245 16.41 16.78 3.19
CA GLU A 245 16.47 17.15 1.77
C GLU A 245 17.34 16.20 0.93
N GLU A 246 18.49 15.76 1.45
CA GLU A 246 19.37 14.79 0.78
C GLU A 246 18.71 13.42 0.57
N ASN A 247 17.82 13.01 1.49
CA ASN A 247 17.02 11.80 1.30
C ASN A 247 16.00 11.97 0.17
N PHE A 248 15.38 13.15 0.01
CA PHE A 248 14.50 13.44 -1.13
C PHE A 248 15.25 13.39 -2.47
N LYS A 249 16.53 13.79 -2.51
CA LYS A 249 17.39 13.62 -3.70
C LYS A 249 17.72 12.16 -4.04
N GLN A 250 17.41 11.22 -3.14
CA GLN A 250 17.74 9.80 -3.24
C GLN A 250 16.49 8.88 -3.27
N ILE A 251 15.29 9.44 -3.49
CA ILE A 251 14.06 8.64 -3.71
C ILE A 251 14.09 8.00 -5.11
N TYR A 252 14.60 6.77 -5.15
CA TYR A 252 14.56 5.84 -6.30
C TYR A 252 13.23 5.06 -6.16
N LEU A 253 12.40 5.03 -7.23
CA LEU A 253 11.13 4.29 -7.27
C LEU A 253 11.18 2.89 -7.93
N GLY A 254 12.22 2.59 -8.72
CA GLY A 254 12.55 1.25 -9.21
C GLY A 254 12.43 1.07 -10.73
N ASN A 255 12.75 -0.15 -11.20
CA ASN A 255 13.08 -0.43 -12.60
C ASN A 255 11.86 -0.51 -13.56
N ARG A 256 10.73 0.12 -13.23
CA ARG A 256 9.50 0.08 -14.04
C ARG A 256 8.76 1.41 -14.01
N ASP A 257 8.47 1.94 -15.18
CA ASP A 257 7.75 3.20 -15.35
C ASP A 257 6.27 3.07 -14.89
N PRO A 258 5.83 3.82 -13.85
CA PRO A 258 4.42 3.86 -13.44
C PRO A 258 3.55 4.73 -14.35
N VAL A 259 4.12 5.66 -15.14
CA VAL A 259 3.36 6.51 -16.08
C VAL A 259 2.60 5.66 -17.10
N ARG A 260 3.22 4.57 -17.58
CA ARG A 260 2.57 3.56 -18.43
C ARG A 260 1.27 2.96 -17.86
N ARG A 261 1.09 2.91 -16.52
CA ARG A 261 -0.19 2.48 -15.89
C ARG A 261 -1.24 3.60 -15.91
N PHE A 262 -0.86 4.83 -15.56
CA PHE A 262 -1.77 5.98 -15.67
C PHE A 262 -2.21 6.22 -17.13
N HIS A 263 -1.31 6.07 -18.10
CA HIS A 263 -1.63 6.19 -19.52
C HIS A 263 -2.66 5.13 -19.97
N ARG A 264 -2.57 3.89 -19.47
CA ARG A 264 -3.57 2.85 -19.71
C ARG A 264 -4.92 3.16 -19.04
N TRP A 265 -4.89 3.69 -17.82
CA TRP A 265 -6.09 4.16 -17.13
C TRP A 265 -6.79 5.29 -17.91
N PHE A 266 -6.06 6.30 -18.37
CA PHE A 266 -6.61 7.38 -19.19
C PHE A 266 -7.16 6.89 -20.54
N ARG A 267 -6.55 5.87 -21.17
CA ARG A 267 -7.10 5.23 -22.37
C ARG A 267 -8.39 4.46 -22.11
N LEU A 268 -8.54 3.83 -20.94
CA LEU A 268 -9.81 3.22 -20.50
C LEU A 268 -10.90 4.28 -20.28
N LEU A 269 -10.59 5.37 -19.58
CA LEU A 269 -11.54 6.46 -19.39
C LEU A 269 -11.99 7.05 -20.73
N LEU A 270 -11.05 7.28 -21.65
CA LEU A 270 -11.34 7.81 -22.99
C LEU A 270 -12.22 6.86 -23.82
N SER A 271 -11.91 5.56 -23.87
CA SER A 271 -12.62 4.60 -24.71
C SER A 271 -14.05 4.31 -24.24
N VAL A 272 -14.29 4.40 -22.93
CA VAL A 272 -15.63 4.30 -22.32
C VAL A 272 -16.36 5.66 -22.32
N GLY A 273 -15.68 6.73 -22.76
CA GLY A 273 -16.21 8.10 -22.82
C GLY A 273 -16.55 8.66 -21.45
N VAL A 274 -15.73 8.35 -20.43
CA VAL A 274 -15.87 8.83 -19.06
C VAL A 274 -15.37 10.27 -18.98
N LYS A 275 -16.21 11.17 -18.45
CA LYS A 275 -15.85 12.53 -18.11
C LYS A 275 -16.40 12.83 -16.72
N HIS A 276 -15.50 12.94 -15.74
CA HIS A 276 -15.88 13.24 -14.36
C HIS A 276 -16.46 14.66 -14.25
N ASN A 277 -17.38 14.85 -13.31
CA ASN A 277 -17.93 16.14 -12.91
C ASN A 277 -17.23 16.73 -11.66
N HIS A 278 -16.16 16.08 -11.21
CA HIS A 278 -15.34 16.40 -10.05
C HIS A 278 -13.85 16.21 -10.38
N GLU A 279 -12.96 16.75 -9.54
CA GLU A 279 -11.53 16.48 -9.62
C GLU A 279 -11.24 15.06 -9.12
N VAL A 280 -10.44 14.30 -9.89
CA VAL A 280 -10.02 12.94 -9.52
C VAL A 280 -8.59 12.98 -8.99
N GLU A 281 -8.40 12.48 -7.78
CA GLU A 281 -7.11 12.49 -7.09
C GLU A 281 -6.23 11.33 -7.58
N TYR A 282 -5.32 11.64 -8.50
CA TYR A 282 -4.36 10.69 -9.01
C TYR A 282 -3.11 10.61 -8.14
N ARG A 283 -2.84 9.43 -7.57
CA ARG A 283 -1.75 9.18 -6.63
C ARG A 283 -0.86 8.02 -7.11
N PHE A 284 0.43 8.10 -6.83
CA PHE A 284 1.35 6.99 -6.97
C PHE A 284 1.85 6.56 -5.59
N GLY A 285 1.84 5.25 -5.30
CA GLY A 285 2.29 4.68 -4.05
C GLY A 285 3.59 3.89 -4.16
N SER A 286 4.41 3.87 -3.11
CA SER A 286 5.68 3.14 -3.10
C SER A 286 5.98 2.48 -1.76
N CYS A 287 6.30 1.19 -1.78
CA CYS A 287 6.72 0.41 -0.61
C CYS A 287 7.49 -0.86 -1.00
N LEU A 288 8.23 -1.41 -0.04
CA LEU A 288 8.72 -2.79 -0.10
C LEU A 288 7.69 -3.72 0.55
N ARG A 289 6.96 -4.49 -0.26
CA ARG A 289 6.09 -5.57 0.25
C ARG A 289 6.87 -6.88 0.30
N LEU A 290 6.60 -7.69 1.32
CA LEU A 290 7.26 -8.98 1.56
C LEU A 290 6.26 -10.13 1.35
N SER A 291 6.71 -11.24 0.78
CA SER A 291 5.96 -12.50 0.77
C SER A 291 6.08 -13.26 2.10
N SER A 292 7.20 -13.05 2.81
CA SER A 292 7.47 -13.58 4.15
C SER A 292 8.62 -12.79 4.79
N PRO A 293 8.63 -12.53 6.12
CA PRO A 293 7.60 -12.87 7.09
C PRO A 293 6.35 -11.97 6.98
N LEU A 294 5.24 -12.42 7.56
CA LEU A 294 4.04 -11.60 7.72
C LEU A 294 4.23 -10.63 8.89
N ILE A 295 4.49 -9.36 8.59
CA ILE A 295 4.46 -8.28 9.58
C ILE A 295 2.99 -7.94 9.87
N THR A 296 2.53 -8.16 11.11
CA THR A 296 1.11 -8.00 11.52
C THR A 296 0.89 -7.09 12.73
N ASP A 297 1.97 -6.65 13.37
CA ASP A 297 2.04 -6.01 14.70
C ASP A 297 3.48 -5.50 14.94
N ARG A 298 3.71 -4.72 16.01
CA ARG A 298 5.02 -4.15 16.32
C ARG A 298 6.10 -5.20 16.56
N ALA A 299 5.76 -6.34 17.18
CA ALA A 299 6.73 -7.38 17.51
C ALA A 299 7.28 -8.08 16.26
N SER A 300 6.40 -8.52 15.36
CA SER A 300 6.79 -9.11 14.06
C SER A 300 7.52 -8.12 13.16
N ALA A 301 7.20 -6.83 13.26
CA ALA A 301 7.95 -5.77 12.58
C ALA A 301 9.39 -5.63 13.13
N MET A 302 9.57 -5.63 14.47
CA MET A 302 10.89 -5.51 15.09
C MET A 302 11.77 -6.74 14.81
N ASP A 303 11.19 -7.94 14.83
CA ASP A 303 11.84 -9.19 14.44
C ASP A 303 12.36 -9.14 13.00
N TYR A 304 11.53 -8.66 12.06
CA TYR A 304 11.94 -8.46 10.67
C TYR A 304 13.08 -7.45 10.53
N VAL A 305 13.00 -6.28 11.19
CA VAL A 305 14.03 -5.24 11.09
C VAL A 305 15.39 -5.75 11.60
N LYS A 306 15.43 -6.43 12.75
CA LYS A 306 16.65 -7.04 13.29
C LYS A 306 17.23 -8.09 12.34
N LYS A 307 16.42 -9.08 11.93
CA LYS A 307 16.85 -10.14 10.99
C LYS A 307 17.25 -9.62 9.61
N SER A 308 16.67 -8.52 9.15
CA SER A 308 17.07 -7.85 7.91
C SER A 308 18.42 -7.14 8.03
N HIS A 309 18.77 -6.66 9.22
CA HIS A 309 20.07 -6.05 9.49
C HIS A 309 21.15 -7.11 9.75
N GLU A 310 20.85 -8.14 10.53
CA GLU A 310 21.73 -9.31 10.73
C GLU A 310 22.13 -9.92 9.38
N LYS A 311 21.17 -10.22 8.50
CA LYS A 311 21.42 -10.71 7.14
C LYS A 311 22.17 -9.74 6.23
N PHE A 312 22.17 -8.45 6.54
CA PHE A 312 22.99 -7.46 5.83
C PHE A 312 24.44 -7.53 6.32
N ILE A 313 24.66 -7.52 7.63
CA ILE A 313 26.00 -7.66 8.24
C ILE A 313 26.64 -9.00 7.87
N THR A 314 25.92 -10.12 7.98
CA THR A 314 26.43 -11.44 7.57
C THR A 314 26.86 -11.47 6.11
N ARG A 315 26.17 -10.74 5.22
CA ARG A 315 26.54 -10.65 3.79
C ARG A 315 27.75 -9.77 3.53
N MET A 316 28.01 -8.75 4.35
CA MET A 316 29.24 -7.97 4.26
C MET A 316 30.42 -8.81 4.75
N VAL A 317 30.27 -9.46 5.92
CA VAL A 317 31.31 -10.32 6.52
C VAL A 317 31.58 -11.57 5.67
N SER A 318 30.57 -12.18 5.03
CA SER A 318 30.79 -13.31 4.11
C SER A 318 31.37 -12.91 2.75
N ALA A 319 31.57 -11.62 2.49
CA ALA A 319 32.19 -11.12 1.27
C ALA A 319 33.68 -10.76 1.47
N THR A 320 34.20 -10.75 2.71
CA THR A 320 35.60 -10.36 2.98
C THR A 320 36.65 -11.41 2.58
N ASP A 321 36.23 -12.61 2.18
CA ASP A 321 37.11 -13.66 1.65
C ASP A 321 37.32 -13.55 0.12
N GLU A 322 36.59 -12.66 -0.57
CA GLU A 322 36.86 -12.25 -1.96
C GLU A 322 37.23 -10.75 -2.04
N PRO A 323 37.88 -10.26 -3.12
CA PRO A 323 38.32 -8.87 -3.22
C PRO A 323 37.13 -7.89 -3.20
N LEU A 324 37.00 -7.13 -2.11
CA LEU A 324 35.83 -6.30 -1.80
C LEU A 324 35.80 -4.92 -2.49
N ASP A 325 36.35 -4.81 -3.70
CA ASP A 325 36.34 -3.56 -4.48
C ASP A 325 34.90 -3.10 -4.87
N ASP A 326 33.95 -4.05 -4.90
CA ASP A 326 32.57 -3.91 -5.39
C ASP A 326 31.54 -3.39 -4.36
N ILE A 327 31.91 -3.21 -3.09
CA ILE A 327 30.99 -2.68 -2.06
C ILE A 327 31.70 -1.65 -1.19
N ALA A 328 31.55 -0.36 -1.53
CA ALA A 328 31.91 0.70 -0.58
C ALA A 328 31.01 0.60 0.66
N GLU A 329 31.65 0.40 1.81
CA GLU A 329 31.02 0.01 3.07
C GLU A 329 29.92 0.99 3.53
N GLU A 330 28.76 0.47 3.97
CA GLU A 330 27.86 1.24 4.85
C GLU A 330 28.53 1.34 6.22
N THR A 331 29.37 2.37 6.39
CA THR A 331 30.07 2.64 7.65
C THR A 331 29.08 2.91 8.80
N VAL A 332 29.54 2.76 10.05
CA VAL A 332 28.67 2.90 11.23
C VAL A 332 28.03 4.29 11.32
N GLU A 333 28.72 5.32 10.81
CA GLU A 333 28.25 6.70 10.71
C GLU A 333 27.08 6.81 9.71
N HIS A 334 27.23 6.23 8.50
CA HIS A 334 26.14 6.17 7.52
C HIS A 334 24.90 5.47 8.10
N LEU A 335 25.08 4.43 8.92
CA LEU A 335 23.97 3.75 9.59
C LEU A 335 23.27 4.65 10.62
N GLN A 336 24.01 5.51 11.34
CA GLN A 336 23.43 6.46 12.30
C GLN A 336 22.63 7.57 11.59
N GLU A 337 23.11 8.07 10.45
CA GLU A 337 22.40 9.03 9.60
C GLU A 337 21.17 8.45 8.89
N THR A 338 21.02 7.13 8.85
CA THR A 338 19.96 6.48 8.07
C THR A 338 18.57 6.60 8.75
N PRO A 339 17.52 7.00 8.01
CA PRO A 339 16.14 7.04 8.51
C PRO A 339 15.64 5.74 9.15
N GLN A 340 14.89 5.87 10.25
CA GLN A 340 14.26 4.73 10.95
C GLN A 340 13.34 3.93 10.00
N PRO A 341 13.36 2.58 10.04
CA PRO A 341 12.36 1.77 9.35
C PRO A 341 10.92 2.13 9.75
N ALA A 342 10.09 2.47 8.77
CA ALA A 342 8.65 2.63 8.92
C ALA A 342 7.91 1.44 8.29
N ILE A 343 6.85 0.98 8.95
CA ILE A 343 5.88 0.03 8.38
C ILE A 343 4.72 0.84 7.81
N GLY A 344 4.43 0.66 6.53
CA GLY A 344 3.53 1.52 5.76
C GLY A 344 3.92 1.62 4.30
N PHE A 345 3.53 2.74 3.67
CA PHE A 345 3.86 3.07 2.28
C PHE A 345 3.95 4.58 2.10
N TRP A 346 4.66 5.03 1.06
CA TRP A 346 4.57 6.41 0.60
C TRP A 346 3.40 6.59 -0.36
N LEU A 347 2.80 7.78 -0.37
CA LEU A 347 2.00 8.30 -1.47
C LEU A 347 2.63 9.59 -2.00
N PHE A 348 2.54 9.76 -3.32
CA PHE A 348 3.00 10.92 -4.07
C PHE A 348 1.88 11.38 -5.02
N PRO A 349 1.67 12.68 -5.22
CA PRO A 349 0.70 13.17 -6.20
C PRO A 349 1.22 12.93 -7.63
N LEU A 350 0.33 12.60 -8.57
CA LEU A 350 0.69 12.22 -9.96
C LEU A 350 1.66 13.21 -10.65
N ARG A 351 1.53 14.51 -10.34
CA ARG A 351 2.40 15.60 -10.84
C ARG A 351 3.90 15.42 -10.61
N ILE A 352 4.32 14.51 -9.72
CA ILE A 352 5.74 14.17 -9.50
C ILE A 352 6.42 13.58 -10.76
N PHE A 353 5.64 13.03 -11.68
CA PHE A 353 6.11 12.59 -13.00
C PHE A 353 5.94 13.72 -14.03
N ASN A 354 6.89 14.66 -14.06
CA ASN A 354 6.96 15.83 -14.96
C ASN A 354 7.05 15.48 -16.48
N ARG A 355 6.66 14.27 -16.89
CA ARG A 355 6.69 13.71 -18.24
C ARG A 355 5.31 13.26 -18.76
N LEU A 356 4.26 13.25 -17.94
CA LEU A 356 2.92 12.81 -18.35
C LEU A 356 2.38 13.65 -19.51
N PRO A 357 2.14 13.07 -20.70
CA PRO A 357 1.49 13.77 -21.80
C PRO A 357 -0.02 13.76 -21.57
N LEU A 358 -0.51 14.64 -20.69
CA LEU A 358 -1.95 14.95 -20.58
C LEU A 358 -2.54 15.49 -21.90
N ALA A 359 -1.67 15.90 -22.84
CA ALA A 359 -2.02 16.48 -24.12
C ALA A 359 -2.79 15.55 -25.07
N ASP A 360 -2.54 14.23 -25.06
CA ASP A 360 -3.23 13.30 -25.95
C ASP A 360 -3.11 11.82 -25.49
N PRO A 361 -4.03 11.32 -24.64
CA PRO A 361 -4.06 9.92 -24.25
C PRO A 361 -4.48 8.96 -25.39
N SER A 362 -4.93 9.44 -26.56
CA SER A 362 -5.28 8.56 -27.68
C SER A 362 -4.04 7.96 -28.37
N ARG A 363 -2.90 8.65 -28.29
CA ARG A 363 -1.61 8.18 -28.82
C ARG A 363 -1.15 6.90 -28.13
N GLU A 364 -0.23 6.20 -28.77
CA GLU A 364 0.49 5.12 -28.11
C GLU A 364 1.60 5.70 -27.23
N TYR A 365 1.62 5.29 -25.96
CA TYR A 365 2.77 5.58 -25.11
C TYR A 365 3.98 4.82 -25.66
N PRO A 366 5.14 5.47 -25.88
CA PRO A 366 6.29 4.84 -26.51
C PRO A 366 6.62 3.49 -25.87
N ILE A 367 6.79 2.46 -26.71
CA ILE A 367 7.40 1.20 -26.29
C ILE A 367 8.93 1.41 -26.33
N GLU A 368 9.41 2.31 -25.47
CA GLU A 368 10.77 2.14 -24.93
C GLU A 368 10.79 0.74 -24.32
N HIS A 369 11.80 -0.05 -24.68
CA HIS A 369 11.94 -1.40 -24.12
C HIS A 369 12.12 -1.31 -22.60
N ASP A 370 11.82 -2.40 -21.89
CA ASP A 370 12.08 -2.53 -20.45
C ASP A 370 13.60 -2.67 -20.19
N GLU A 371 14.41 -1.71 -20.67
CA GLU A 371 15.82 -1.54 -20.35
C GLU A 371 15.98 -1.46 -18.82
N GLU A 372 17.05 -2.07 -18.29
CA GLU A 372 17.10 -2.40 -16.87
C GLU A 372 17.26 -1.17 -15.96
N GLY A 373 17.58 0.00 -16.53
CA GLY A 373 17.61 1.30 -15.85
C GLY A 373 16.25 2.02 -15.84
N GLY A 374 15.28 1.53 -15.07
CA GLY A 374 13.98 2.20 -14.98
C GLY A 374 14.02 3.58 -14.31
N THR A 375 12.97 4.37 -14.56
CA THR A 375 12.94 5.83 -14.41
C THR A 375 13.29 6.32 -12.99
N PRO A 376 14.44 6.99 -12.79
CA PRO A 376 14.69 7.75 -11.57
C PRO A 376 13.73 8.94 -11.52
N ILE A 377 13.06 9.18 -10.39
CA ILE A 377 12.43 10.49 -10.19
C ILE A 377 13.52 11.53 -10.08
N LYS A 378 13.37 12.63 -10.83
CA LYS A 378 14.30 13.75 -10.73
C LYS A 378 14.13 14.43 -9.37
N VAL A 379 15.24 14.51 -8.64
CA VAL A 379 15.45 15.19 -7.36
C VAL A 379 14.47 16.31 -7.04
N SER A 380 14.28 17.25 -7.98
CA SER A 380 13.44 18.43 -7.79
C SER A 380 11.97 18.12 -7.50
N SER A 381 11.32 17.19 -8.22
CA SER A 381 9.88 16.94 -8.02
C SER A 381 9.58 16.16 -6.73
N ALA A 382 10.51 15.32 -6.27
CA ALA A 382 10.41 14.67 -4.95
C ALA A 382 10.51 15.67 -3.79
N LEU A 383 11.34 16.71 -3.93
CA LEU A 383 11.48 17.78 -2.94
C LEU A 383 10.30 18.76 -2.98
N GLU A 384 9.84 19.13 -4.18
CA GLU A 384 8.72 20.05 -4.43
C GLU A 384 7.38 19.52 -3.91
N TYR A 385 7.09 18.23 -4.15
CA TYR A 385 5.80 17.63 -3.81
C TYR A 385 5.79 16.80 -2.53
N GLY A 386 6.97 16.45 -2.01
CA GLY A 386 7.12 15.60 -0.83
C GLY A 386 6.66 14.15 -1.04
N ALA A 387 6.82 13.36 0.02
CA ALA A 387 6.26 12.02 0.15
C ALA A 387 5.30 12.04 1.34
N GLU A 388 4.01 11.77 1.13
CA GLU A 388 3.11 11.49 2.24
C GLU A 388 3.47 10.13 2.83
N LEU A 389 3.60 10.02 4.15
CA LEU A 389 3.86 8.74 4.80
C LEU A 389 2.57 8.17 5.38
N CYS A 390 2.10 7.07 4.78
CA CYS A 390 0.95 6.31 5.27
C CYS A 390 1.45 5.28 6.29
N LEU A 391 1.45 5.66 7.57
CA LEU A 391 1.90 4.82 8.68
C LEU A 391 0.88 3.74 9.02
N ALA A 392 1.31 2.49 8.99
CA ALA A 392 0.48 1.34 9.29
C ALA A 392 0.18 1.21 10.80
N ASN A 393 -1.07 0.89 11.14
CA ASN A 393 -1.53 0.69 12.52
C ASN A 393 -1.11 -0.70 13.04
N ILE A 394 0.18 -0.83 13.38
CA ILE A 394 0.83 -2.09 13.80
C ILE A 394 0.71 -2.38 15.31
N TYR A 395 -0.49 -2.20 15.85
CA TYR A 395 -0.83 -2.45 17.26
C TYR A 395 -0.83 -3.94 17.61
#